data_AF-A0A2I4PHE0-F1
#
_entry.id   AF-A0A2I4PHE0-F1
#
_cell.length_a   1.000
_cell.length_b   1.000
_cell.length_c   1.000
_cell.angle_alpha   90.00
_cell.angle_beta   90.00
_cell.angle_gamma   90.00
#
_symmetry.space_group_name_H-M   'P 1'
#
loop_
_entity.id
_entity.type
_entity.pdbx_description
1 polymer ?
#
loop_
_entity_poly.entity_id
_entity_poly.type
_entity_poly.pdbx_seq_one_letter_code
_entity_poly.pdbx_strand_id
1 'polypeptide(L)'
;MSMLSITQGGGQPSILVTSCLLVVAEVASIFMVCEIGETVTTLCRELFDCMYEFNWMDCSAEIGKMINIMKSFMKKPIVITAANLTPIDRDTFGAIMNTSYSYMNLAMASGSVDSH
;
A
#
# COMPACT_ATOMS: atom_id res chain seq x y z
N MET A 1 4.30 16.42 -21.57
CA MET A 1 3.80 17.39 -22.58
C MET A 1 2.26 17.43 -22.72
N SER A 2 1.47 16.45 -22.25
CA SER A 2 -0.01 16.53 -22.35
C SER A 2 -0.71 17.10 -21.11
N MET A 3 -0.14 16.92 -19.91
CA MET A 3 -0.81 17.29 -18.65
C MET A 3 -0.98 18.81 -18.44
N LEU A 4 -0.12 19.63 -19.06
CA LEU A 4 -0.22 21.10 -19.03
C LEU A 4 -1.17 21.67 -20.10
N SER A 5 -1.66 20.87 -21.05
CA SER A 5 -2.60 21.35 -22.07
C SER A 5 -4.04 21.39 -21.55
N ILE A 6 -4.38 20.50 -20.61
CA ILE A 6 -5.71 20.42 -20.00
C ILE A 6 -5.98 21.63 -19.09
N THR A 7 -4.95 22.26 -18.53
CA THR A 7 -5.06 23.47 -17.69
C THR A 7 -5.31 24.77 -18.45
N GLN A 8 -5.25 24.78 -19.80
CA GLN A 8 -5.41 26.00 -20.60
C GLN A 8 -6.88 26.27 -21.02
N GLY A 9 -7.81 25.34 -20.77
CA GLY A 9 -9.24 25.50 -21.05
C GLY A 9 -9.97 26.29 -19.95
N GLY A 10 -10.01 27.62 -20.09
CA GLY A 10 -10.48 28.58 -19.10
C GLY A 10 -11.95 28.48 -18.65
N GLY A 11 -12.25 27.53 -17.77
CA GLY A 11 -13.44 27.54 -16.93
C GLY A 11 -13.04 27.36 -15.46
N GLN A 12 -13.43 28.27 -14.58
CA GLN A 12 -13.25 28.09 -13.13
C GLN A 12 -13.74 26.72 -12.58
N PRO A 13 -14.83 26.09 -13.09
CA PRO A 13 -15.18 24.73 -12.67
C PRO A 13 -14.27 23.63 -13.26
N SER A 14 -13.63 23.83 -14.42
CA SER A 14 -12.84 22.77 -15.08
C SER A 14 -11.55 22.44 -14.32
N ILE A 15 -10.90 23.45 -13.73
CA ILE A 15 -9.69 23.25 -12.90
C ILE A 15 -10.02 22.39 -11.67
N LEU A 16 -11.08 22.74 -10.93
CA LEU A 16 -11.46 22.04 -9.70
C LEU A 16 -11.80 20.57 -9.99
N VAL A 17 -12.58 20.33 -11.04
CA VAL A 17 -12.94 18.97 -11.47
C VAL A 17 -11.68 18.17 -11.84
N THR A 18 -10.74 18.76 -12.57
CA THR A 18 -9.51 18.07 -12.96
C THR A 18 -8.63 17.74 -11.76
N SER A 19 -8.46 18.68 -10.82
CA SER A 19 -7.71 18.44 -9.59
C SER A 19 -8.34 17.35 -8.72
N CYS A 20 -9.66 17.36 -8.56
CA CYS A 20 -10.37 16.28 -7.84
C CYS A 20 -10.16 14.92 -8.51
N LEU A 21 -10.26 14.85 -9.84
CA LEU A 21 -10.03 13.60 -10.58
C LEU A 21 -8.62 13.05 -10.38
N LEU A 22 -7.59 13.90 -10.37
CA LEU A 22 -6.21 13.49 -10.13
C LEU A 22 -6.03 12.93 -8.72
N VAL A 23 -6.55 13.61 -7.70
CA VAL A 23 -6.48 13.13 -6.31
C VAL A 23 -7.16 11.76 -6.17
N VAL A 24 -8.34 11.59 -6.77
CA VAL A 24 -9.06 10.31 -6.73
C VAL A 24 -8.26 9.21 -7.43
N ALA A 25 -7.64 9.50 -8.58
CA ALA A 25 -6.83 8.53 -9.32
C ALA A 25 -5.58 8.07 -8.55
N GLU A 26 -4.87 9.00 -7.92
CA GLU A 26 -3.70 8.69 -7.08
C GLU A 26 -4.09 7.83 -5.87
N VAL A 27 -5.15 8.23 -5.15
CA VAL A 27 -5.65 7.48 -3.99
C VAL A 27 -6.10 6.07 -4.38
N ALA A 28 -6.79 5.92 -5.52
CA ALA A 28 -7.19 4.61 -6.04
C ALA A 28 -5.99 3.73 -6.42
N SER A 29 -4.95 4.33 -6.98
CA SER A 29 -3.71 3.62 -7.34
C SER A 29 -3.00 3.08 -6.10
N ILE A 30 -2.87 3.89 -5.05
CA ILE A 30 -2.29 3.47 -3.78
C ILE A 30 -3.15 2.38 -3.13
N PHE A 31 -4.47 2.55 -3.14
CA PHE A 31 -5.40 1.57 -2.57
C PHE A 31 -5.26 0.18 -3.23
N MET A 32 -5.17 0.11 -4.56
CA MET A 32 -4.96 -1.15 -5.27
C MET A 32 -3.65 -1.84 -4.86
N VAL A 33 -2.55 -1.08 -4.75
CA VAL A 33 -1.26 -1.63 -4.33
C VAL A 33 -1.33 -2.18 -2.90
N CYS A 34 -2.02 -1.47 -2.00
CA CYS A 34 -2.20 -1.93 -0.62
C CYS A 34 -3.03 -3.20 -0.50
N GLU A 35 -4.10 -3.34 -1.28
CA GLU A 35 -4.95 -4.52 -1.26
C GLU A 35 -4.25 -5.77 -1.81
N ILE A 36 -3.44 -5.59 -2.86
CA ILE A 36 -2.58 -6.66 -3.40
C ILE A 36 -1.50 -7.05 -2.37
N GLY A 37 -0.88 -6.06 -1.71
CA GLY A 37 0.13 -6.28 -0.68
C GLY A 37 -0.39 -7.12 0.49
N GLU A 38 -1.57 -6.78 0.99
CA GLU A 38 -2.24 -7.50 2.08
C GLU A 38 -2.62 -8.94 1.66
N THR A 39 -3.18 -9.11 0.46
CA THR A 39 -3.56 -10.42 -0.06
C THR A 39 -2.36 -11.35 -0.22
N VAL A 40 -1.26 -10.85 -0.80
CA VAL A 40 -0.02 -11.61 -0.97
C VAL A 40 0.57 -12.00 0.38
N THR A 41 0.60 -11.07 1.34
CA THR A 41 1.13 -11.32 2.68
C THR A 41 0.32 -12.40 3.40
N THR A 42 -1.01 -12.35 3.29
CA THR A 42 -1.92 -13.33 3.87
C THR A 42 -1.72 -14.71 3.26
N LEU A 43 -1.67 -14.81 1.93
CA LEU A 43 -1.46 -16.07 1.22
C LEU A 43 -0.10 -16.71 1.58
N CYS A 44 0.96 -15.89 1.67
CA CYS A 44 2.27 -16.37 2.10
C CYS A 44 2.24 -16.95 3.52
N ARG A 45 1.43 -16.37 4.42
CA ARG A 45 1.26 -16.86 5.79
C ARG A 45 0.54 -18.20 5.82
N GLU A 46 -0.58 -18.31 5.10
CA GLU A 46 -1.33 -19.57 4.99
C GLU A 46 -0.48 -20.69 4.36
N LEU A 47 0.31 -20.35 3.34
CA LEU A 47 1.23 -21.30 2.71
C LEU A 47 2.30 -21.76 3.70
N PHE A 48 2.86 -20.85 4.50
CA PHE A 48 3.84 -21.19 5.53
C PHE A 48 3.26 -22.14 6.58
N ASP A 49 2.04 -21.87 7.05
CA ASP A 49 1.35 -22.70 8.04
C ASP A 49 1.06 -24.11 7.47
N CYS A 50 0.52 -24.20 6.24
CA CYS A 50 0.34 -25.48 5.54
C CYS A 50 1.65 -26.27 5.41
N MET A 51 2.75 -25.61 5.06
CA MET A 51 4.07 -26.22 4.97
C MET A 51 4.65 -26.63 6.34
N TYR A 52 4.18 -26.02 7.42
CA TYR A 52 4.60 -26.36 8.78
C TYR A 52 3.88 -27.59 9.29
N GLU A 53 2.57 -27.70 9.01
CA GLU A 53 1.72 -28.86 9.36
C GLU A 53 2.01 -30.10 8.49
N PHE A 54 2.55 -29.91 7.29
CA PHE A 54 2.91 -31.02 6.41
C PHE A 54 4.01 -31.90 7.02
N ASN A 55 3.76 -33.22 7.06
CA ASN A 55 4.65 -34.20 7.67
C ASN A 55 5.88 -34.49 6.78
N TRP A 56 6.83 -33.56 6.81
CA TRP A 56 8.05 -33.54 5.99
C TRP A 56 9.03 -34.69 6.27
N MET A 57 8.85 -35.41 7.39
CA MET A 57 9.69 -36.54 7.79
C MET A 57 9.45 -37.81 6.95
N ASP A 58 8.26 -37.96 6.36
CA ASP A 58 7.92 -39.09 5.48
C ASP A 58 8.32 -38.87 4.02
N CYS A 59 8.86 -37.69 3.68
CA CYS A 59 9.27 -37.35 2.32
C CYS A 59 10.74 -37.70 2.05
N SER A 60 11.06 -37.96 0.76
CA SER A 60 12.43 -38.18 0.29
C SER A 60 13.38 -37.06 0.73
N ALA A 61 14.65 -37.41 0.99
CA ALA A 61 15.69 -36.47 1.44
C ALA A 61 15.88 -35.25 0.52
N GLU A 62 15.56 -35.39 -0.76
CA GLU A 62 15.59 -34.30 -1.74
C GLU A 62 14.50 -33.26 -1.49
N ILE A 63 13.28 -33.72 -1.19
CA ILE A 63 12.12 -32.88 -0.86
C ILE A 63 12.31 -32.21 0.50
N GLY A 64 12.86 -32.94 1.48
CA GLY A 64 13.17 -32.39 2.79
C GLY A 64 14.15 -31.21 2.74
N LYS A 65 15.17 -31.26 1.86
CA LYS A 65 16.07 -30.13 1.61
C LYS A 65 15.34 -28.92 1.03
N MET A 66 14.48 -29.14 0.04
CA MET A 66 13.72 -28.06 -0.60
C MET A 66 12.76 -27.37 0.37
N ILE A 67 12.05 -28.14 1.21
CA ILE A 67 11.19 -27.61 2.27
C ILE A 67 11.99 -26.79 3.28
N ASN A 68 13.19 -27.24 3.65
CA ASN A 68 14.04 -26.53 4.61
C ASN A 68 14.56 -25.18 4.06
N ILE A 69 14.87 -25.13 2.76
CA ILE A 69 15.21 -23.88 2.06
C ILE A 69 14.00 -22.93 2.06
N MET A 70 12.80 -23.45 1.74
CA MET A 70 11.58 -22.65 1.72
C MET A 70 11.20 -22.11 3.11
N LYS A 71 11.32 -22.93 4.16
CA LYS A 71 11.14 -22.51 5.56
C LYS A 71 12.16 -21.44 5.99
N SER A 72 13.41 -21.56 5.54
CA SER A 72 14.45 -20.54 5.80
C SER A 72 14.17 -19.22 5.08
N PHE A 73 13.61 -19.29 3.87
CA PHE A 73 13.16 -18.12 3.12
C PHE A 73 11.98 -17.43 3.78
N MET A 74 10.94 -18.19 4.18
CA MET A 74 9.72 -17.67 4.79
C MET A 74 9.89 -17.21 6.25
N LYS A 75 10.98 -17.62 6.93
CA LYS A 75 11.36 -17.07 8.24
C LYS A 75 11.61 -15.56 8.21
N LYS A 76 12.01 -15.00 7.05
CA LYS A 76 11.91 -13.56 6.84
C LYS A 76 10.48 -13.29 6.39
N PRO A 77 9.68 -12.60 7.22
CA PRO A 77 8.31 -12.34 6.83
C PRO A 77 8.36 -11.59 5.50
N ILE A 78 7.69 -12.12 4.48
CA ILE A 78 7.51 -11.45 3.19
C ILE A 78 6.47 -10.35 3.46
N VAL A 79 6.88 -9.38 4.25
CA VAL A 79 6.16 -8.13 4.38
C VAL A 79 6.59 -7.35 3.17
N ILE A 80 5.69 -7.18 2.21
CA ILE A 80 5.90 -6.17 1.18
C ILE A 80 5.91 -4.85 1.93
N THR A 81 7.11 -4.37 2.24
CA THR A 81 7.34 -3.21 3.09
C THR A 81 7.62 -2.04 2.16
N ALA A 82 6.78 -1.02 2.16
CA ALA A 82 7.11 0.21 1.47
C ALA A 82 8.31 0.86 2.20
N ALA A 83 9.43 1.01 1.49
CA ALA A 83 10.63 1.67 2.00
C ALA A 83 11.18 1.09 3.33
N ASN A 84 10.93 -0.19 3.63
CA ASN A 84 11.46 -0.88 4.83
C ASN A 84 10.99 -0.31 6.19
N LEU A 85 9.94 0.54 6.20
CA LEU A 85 9.46 1.25 7.38
C LEU A 85 8.06 0.83 7.83
N THR A 86 7.17 0.44 6.90
CA THR A 86 5.79 0.06 7.24
C THR A 86 5.27 -1.03 6.29
N PRO A 87 4.57 -2.06 6.80
CA PRO A 87 3.90 -3.03 5.95
C PRO A 87 2.85 -2.35 5.08
N ILE A 88 2.79 -2.72 3.79
CA ILE A 88 1.78 -2.21 2.87
C ILE A 88 0.48 -2.99 3.12
N ASP A 89 -0.27 -2.55 4.13
CA ASP A 89 -1.59 -3.07 4.47
C ASP A 89 -2.66 -1.97 4.41
N ARG A 90 -3.93 -2.37 4.43
CA ARG A 90 -5.08 -1.46 4.42
C ARG A 90 -5.13 -0.53 5.63
N ASP A 91 -4.63 -0.97 6.79
CA ASP A 91 -4.45 -0.12 7.97
C ASP A 91 -3.46 1.03 7.73
N THR A 92 -2.34 0.75 7.07
CA THR A 92 -1.33 1.76 6.72
C THR A 92 -1.90 2.80 5.76
N PHE A 93 -2.70 2.38 4.78
CA PHE A 93 -3.43 3.30 3.91
C PHE A 93 -4.37 4.22 4.71
N GLY A 94 -5.12 3.67 5.67
CA GLY A 94 -5.97 4.45 6.57
C GLY A 94 -5.20 5.49 7.38
N ALA A 95 -4.02 5.11 7.91
CA ALA A 95 -3.14 6.03 8.63
C ALA A 95 -2.60 7.18 7.76
N ILE A 96 -2.22 6.88 6.50
CA ILE A 96 -1.79 7.89 5.53
C ILE A 96 -2.93 8.87 5.23
N MET A 97 -4.15 8.36 5.02
CA MET A 97 -5.33 9.20 4.77
C MET A 97 -5.65 10.11 5.97
N ASN A 98 -5.58 9.57 7.20
CA ASN A 98 -5.81 10.34 8.43
C ASN A 98 -4.77 11.46 8.61
N THR A 99 -3.51 11.16 8.34
CA THR A 99 -2.41 12.13 8.41
C THR A 99 -2.59 13.22 7.36
N SER A 100 -2.98 12.84 6.14
CA SER A 100 -3.26 13.79 5.05
C SER A 100 -4.42 14.72 5.40
N TYR A 101 -5.51 14.19 5.95
CA TYR A 101 -6.65 15.00 6.42
C TYR A 101 -6.25 15.94 7.57
N SER A 102 -5.46 15.45 8.53
CA SER A 102 -4.93 16.27 9.62
C SER A 102 -4.07 17.42 9.10
N TYR A 103 -3.23 17.15 8.10
CA TYR A 103 -2.41 18.17 7.44
C TYR A 103 -3.28 19.22 6.73
N MET A 104 -4.30 18.80 5.99
CA MET A 104 -5.25 19.71 5.35
C MET A 104 -5.97 20.61 6.38
N ASN A 105 -6.42 20.04 7.50
CA ASN A 105 -7.05 20.80 8.58
C ASN A 105 -6.11 21.82 9.20
N LEU A 106 -4.85 21.45 9.44
CA LEU A 106 -3.83 22.38 9.96
C LEU A 106 -3.55 23.51 8.97
N ALA A 107 -3.45 23.22 7.68
CA ALA A 107 -3.26 24.22 6.64
C ALA A 107 -4.45 25.19 6.52
N MET A 108 -5.68 24.68 6.68
CA MET A 108 -6.89 25.51 6.73
C MET A 108 -6.91 26.39 7.98
N ALA A 109 -6.49 25.87 9.13
CA ALA A 109 -6.43 26.62 10.38
C ALA A 109 -5.35 27.72 10.33
N SER A 110 -4.17 27.46 9.76
CA SER A 110 -3.13 28.49 9.63
C SER A 110 -3.57 29.66 8.74
N GLY A 111 -4.33 29.41 7.67
CA GLY A 111 -4.87 30.48 6.83
C GLY A 111 -5.90 31.38 7.53
N SER A 112 -6.51 30.91 8.63
CA SER A 112 -7.43 31.73 9.44
C SER A 112 -6.72 32.65 10.43
N VAL A 113 -5.46 32.39 10.76
CA VAL A 113 -4.66 33.19 11.72
C VAL A 113 -4.15 34.50 11.11
N ASP A 114 -3.95 34.55 9.78
CA ASP A 114 -3.42 35.74 9.09
C ASP A 114 -4.47 36.84 8.81
N SER A 115 -5.71 36.68 9.29
CA SER A 115 -6.84 37.59 9.05
C SER A 115 -7.26 38.46 10.25
N HIS A 116 -6.40 38.54 11.28
CA HIS A 116 -6.55 39.44 12.43
C HIS A 116 -5.37 40.39 12.59
#